data_AF-A0A4R4C6A5-F1
#
_entry.id   AF-A0A4R4C6A5-F1
#
_cell.length_a   1.000
_cell.length_b   1.000
_cell.length_c   1.000
_cell.angle_alpha   90.00
_cell.angle_beta   90.00
_cell.angle_gamma   90.00
#
_symmetry.space_group_name_H-M   'P 1'
#
loop_
_entity.id
_entity.type
_entity.pdbx_description
1 polymer ?
#
loop_
_entity_poly.entity_id
_entity_poly.type
_entity_poly.pdbx_seq_one_letter_code
_entity_poly.pdbx_strand_id
1 'polypeptide(L)'
;MTTRRHFLASTSLLAASCASVAPAFASDAPVSDAELQRQMLGKLTNELNDRATAADETGYLFDTFFSWTPPTVDAAGINTIAAFSFGNRAATSGATPVPGPVNEAIADAVFQLRQKVAAPIYAQQEVASVLASKYGLTAGVTSIATPALTAGSPIPTPDGVAAAIVKQAGSAAAPGKVGIVTHADQASMAVRVSTAAGMQAAVPAGLTLPSLYDTSALMPAMRRRDLYLISNAGVQLGMLRLALIDREYPNG
;
A
#
# COMPACT_ATOMS: atom_id res chain seq x y z
N MET A 1 60.43 -12.47 53.67
CA MET A 1 60.09 -13.69 52.92
C MET A 1 58.70 -13.47 52.33
N THR A 2 58.36 -13.52 51.05
CA THR A 2 58.96 -13.77 49.71
C THR A 2 57.76 -13.50 48.76
N THR A 3 57.79 -12.85 47.58
CA THR A 3 58.75 -12.91 46.47
C THR A 3 58.46 -11.80 45.44
N ARG A 4 59.53 -11.30 44.79
CA ARG A 4 59.56 -10.47 43.56
C ARG A 4 59.42 -11.32 42.28
N ARG A 5 58.85 -10.77 41.19
CA ARG A 5 59.25 -10.88 39.74
C ARG A 5 58.53 -9.73 38.97
N HIS A 6 59.13 -8.57 38.66
CA HIS A 6 60.00 -8.17 37.52
C HIS A 6 59.56 -8.51 36.08
N PHE A 7 59.44 -7.43 35.29
CA PHE A 7 59.75 -7.25 33.84
C PHE A 7 58.79 -7.93 32.82
N LEU A 8 58.30 -7.27 31.77
CA LEU A 8 59.00 -6.47 30.76
C LEU A 8 58.13 -5.34 30.17
N ALA A 9 58.78 -4.22 29.88
CA ALA A 9 58.32 -3.22 28.92
C ALA A 9 58.41 -3.77 27.49
N SER A 10 57.46 -3.39 26.64
CA SER A 10 57.63 -3.38 25.19
C SER A 10 56.91 -2.17 24.63
N THR A 11 57.69 -1.11 24.43
CA THR A 11 57.33 0.03 23.58
C THR A 11 57.14 -0.47 22.14
N SER A 12 55.96 -0.24 21.56
CA SER A 12 55.81 -0.18 20.11
C SER A 12 55.33 1.22 19.75
N LEU A 13 56.24 1.95 19.13
CA LEU A 13 55.98 3.12 18.31
C LEU A 13 54.93 2.75 17.25
N LEU A 14 53.78 3.39 17.28
CA LEU A 14 52.97 3.59 16.08
C LEU A 14 52.31 4.96 16.19
N ALA A 15 52.91 5.87 15.45
CA ALA A 15 52.41 7.19 15.16
C ALA A 15 51.03 7.11 14.50
N ALA A 16 50.23 8.14 14.77
CA ALA A 16 49.22 8.73 13.89
C ALA A 16 48.52 7.78 12.91
N SER A 17 47.31 7.39 13.28
CA SER A 17 46.21 7.30 12.33
C SER A 17 44.93 7.64 13.09
N CYS A 18 44.68 8.93 13.29
CA CYS A 18 43.30 9.41 13.32
C CYS A 18 42.75 9.21 11.91
N ALA A 19 42.49 7.96 11.53
CA ALA A 19 41.61 7.67 10.43
C ALA A 19 40.30 8.30 10.84
N SER A 20 39.90 9.33 10.09
CA SER A 20 38.52 9.77 10.03
C SER A 20 37.66 8.52 10.02
N VAL A 21 36.94 8.25 11.12
CA VAL A 21 35.84 7.31 11.08
C VAL A 21 34.84 8.01 10.18
N ALA A 22 34.96 7.77 8.87
CA ALA A 22 33.87 8.00 7.96
C ALA A 22 32.68 7.29 8.60
N PRO A 23 31.50 7.93 8.71
CA PRO A 23 30.33 7.23 9.20
C PRO A 23 30.21 5.96 8.38
N ALA A 24 30.42 4.80 9.04
CA ALA A 24 30.18 3.54 8.41
C ALA A 24 28.69 3.55 8.08
N PHE A 25 28.37 3.73 6.80
CA PHE A 25 27.03 3.45 6.32
C PHE A 25 26.67 2.05 6.81
N ALA A 26 25.44 1.89 7.29
CA ALA A 26 24.93 0.60 7.72
C ALA A 26 25.33 -0.46 6.68
N SER A 27 25.86 -1.59 7.14
CA SER A 27 26.27 -2.71 6.29
C SER A 27 25.26 -2.94 5.15
N ASP A 28 25.71 -2.84 3.89
CA ASP A 28 24.93 -3.13 2.68
C ASP A 28 24.47 -4.60 2.57
N ALA A 29 24.79 -5.44 3.56
CA ALA A 29 24.22 -6.78 3.65
C ALA A 29 22.68 -6.66 3.77
N PRO A 30 21.91 -7.19 2.80
CA PRO A 30 20.46 -7.11 2.86
C PRO A 30 19.98 -7.81 4.14
N VAL A 31 19.28 -7.07 5.00
CA VAL A 31 18.59 -7.65 6.14
C VAL A 31 17.48 -8.52 5.58
N SER A 32 17.61 -9.84 5.74
CA SER A 32 16.53 -10.75 5.34
C SER A 32 15.28 -10.50 6.18
N ASP A 33 14.11 -10.69 5.60
CA ASP A 33 12.82 -10.59 6.31
C ASP A 33 12.80 -11.44 7.58
N ALA A 34 13.36 -12.65 7.52
CA ALA A 34 13.47 -13.55 8.67
C ALA A 34 14.37 -13.00 9.78
N GLU A 35 15.45 -12.30 9.42
CA GLU A 35 16.33 -11.61 10.38
C GLU A 35 15.58 -10.46 11.06
N LEU A 36 14.92 -9.62 10.26
CA LEU A 36 14.18 -8.47 10.77
C LEU A 36 13.03 -8.90 11.69
N GLN A 37 12.22 -9.88 11.27
CA GLN A 37 11.15 -10.44 12.10
C GLN A 37 11.68 -11.03 13.40
N ARG A 38 12.83 -11.72 13.38
CA ARG A 38 13.44 -12.26 14.60
C ARG A 38 13.87 -11.15 15.57
N GLN A 39 14.47 -10.08 15.06
CA GLN A 39 14.87 -8.93 15.87
C GLN A 39 13.67 -8.18 16.45
N MET A 40 12.62 -7.96 15.64
CA MET A 40 11.37 -7.36 16.08
C MET A 40 10.71 -8.19 17.20
N LEU A 41 10.58 -9.50 17.01
CA LEU A 41 10.02 -10.42 18.00
C LEU A 41 10.82 -10.39 19.30
N GLY A 42 12.16 -10.46 19.21
CA GLY A 42 13.04 -10.42 20.38
C GLY A 42 12.86 -9.12 21.18
N LYS A 43 12.80 -7.98 20.49
CA LYS A 43 12.57 -6.68 21.15
C LYS A 43 11.17 -6.61 21.76
N LEU A 44 10.12 -6.92 21.00
CA LEU A 44 8.74 -6.84 21.50
C LEU A 44 8.48 -7.83 22.64
N THR A 45 9.09 -9.01 22.64
CA THR A 45 8.97 -9.96 23.77
C THR A 45 9.46 -9.32 25.06
N ASN A 46 10.57 -8.58 25.01
CA ASN A 46 11.13 -7.91 26.19
C ASN A 46 10.30 -6.69 26.61
N GLU A 47 9.81 -5.89 25.66
CA GLU A 47 9.03 -4.68 25.96
C GLU A 47 7.63 -5.01 26.49
N LEU A 48 6.97 -6.04 25.93
CA LEU A 48 5.62 -6.43 26.30
C LEU A 48 5.58 -7.43 27.46
N ASN A 49 6.71 -8.09 27.74
CA ASN A 49 6.79 -9.22 28.66
C ASN A 49 5.76 -10.33 28.34
N ASP A 50 5.38 -10.45 27.05
CA ASP A 50 4.45 -11.44 26.53
C ASP A 50 4.93 -11.88 25.14
N ARG A 51 5.42 -13.11 25.04
CA ARG A 51 5.95 -13.66 23.79
C ARG A 51 4.85 -13.93 22.76
N ALA A 52 3.65 -14.31 23.20
CA ALA A 52 2.55 -14.63 22.30
C ALA A 52 2.04 -13.35 21.63
N THR A 53 1.74 -12.32 22.43
CA THR A 53 1.36 -11.01 21.90
C THR A 53 2.48 -10.40 21.05
N ALA A 54 3.74 -10.53 21.46
CA ALA A 54 4.86 -10.04 20.66
C ALA A 54 4.97 -10.72 19.27
N ALA A 55 4.61 -12.00 19.16
CA ALA A 55 4.59 -12.70 17.88
C ALA A 55 3.49 -12.17 16.96
N ASP A 56 2.29 -11.95 17.48
CA ASP A 56 1.18 -11.37 16.73
C ASP A 56 1.50 -9.94 16.27
N GLU A 57 1.94 -9.07 17.18
CA GLU A 57 2.32 -7.68 16.89
C GLU A 57 3.47 -7.59 15.88
N THR A 58 4.46 -8.49 15.98
CA THR A 58 5.53 -8.57 14.98
C THR A 58 4.97 -8.85 13.60
N GLY A 59 4.04 -9.81 13.48
CA GLY A 59 3.39 -10.14 12.22
C GLY A 59 2.62 -8.96 11.64
N TYR A 60 1.80 -8.29 12.46
CA TYR A 60 0.98 -7.15 12.06
C TYR A 60 1.81 -5.95 11.59
N LEU A 61 2.84 -5.59 12.35
CA LEU A 61 3.74 -4.50 12.00
C LEU A 61 4.54 -4.85 10.75
N PHE A 62 5.06 -6.08 10.66
CA PHE A 62 5.84 -6.50 9.52
C PHE A 62 5.01 -6.43 8.23
N ASP A 63 3.79 -6.96 8.25
CA ASP A 63 2.89 -6.95 7.10
C ASP A 63 2.53 -5.51 6.69
N THR A 64 2.23 -4.63 7.65
CA THR A 64 1.87 -3.24 7.38
C THR A 64 3.02 -2.45 6.75
N PHE A 65 4.25 -2.66 7.21
CA PHE A 65 5.39 -1.84 6.81
C PHE A 65 6.22 -2.43 5.67
N PHE A 66 6.14 -3.74 5.42
CA PHE A 66 7.03 -4.40 4.46
C PHE A 66 6.30 -5.19 3.36
N SER A 67 5.00 -5.50 3.49
CA SER A 67 4.22 -6.21 2.45
C SER A 67 3.56 -5.27 1.43
N TRP A 68 4.34 -4.39 0.79
CA TRP A 68 3.81 -3.42 -0.19
C TRP A 68 3.63 -3.97 -1.61
N THR A 69 4.17 -5.15 -1.90
CA THR A 69 4.08 -5.77 -3.23
C THR A 69 2.80 -6.61 -3.32
N PRO A 70 1.76 -6.18 -4.05
CA PRO A 70 0.55 -6.98 -4.20
C PRO A 70 0.81 -8.21 -5.09
N PRO A 71 -0.03 -9.26 -4.97
CA PRO A 71 -0.03 -10.36 -5.93
C PRO A 71 -0.32 -9.84 -7.34
N THR A 72 0.17 -10.57 -8.34
CA THR A 72 -0.02 -10.24 -9.76
C THR A 72 -0.83 -11.29 -10.50
N VAL A 73 -1.46 -10.87 -11.58
CA VAL A 73 -2.22 -11.74 -12.49
C VAL A 73 -1.88 -11.42 -13.94
N ASP A 74 -1.67 -12.45 -14.76
CA ASP A 74 -1.46 -12.27 -16.20
C ASP A 74 -2.64 -11.57 -16.84
N ALA A 75 -2.38 -10.63 -17.75
CA ALA A 75 -3.42 -9.88 -18.44
C ALA A 75 -4.46 -10.80 -19.12
N ALA A 76 -4.01 -11.91 -19.73
CA ALA A 76 -4.89 -12.89 -20.37
C ALA A 76 -5.86 -13.59 -19.41
N GLY A 77 -5.56 -13.62 -18.11
CA GLY A 77 -6.40 -14.22 -17.09
C GLY A 77 -7.42 -13.24 -16.47
N ILE A 78 -7.38 -11.96 -16.81
CA ILE A 78 -8.25 -10.94 -16.22
C ILE A 78 -9.65 -11.02 -16.84
N ASN A 79 -10.66 -11.17 -15.99
CA ASN A 79 -12.08 -11.15 -16.39
C ASN A 79 -12.70 -9.76 -16.23
N THR A 80 -12.23 -8.96 -15.26
CA THR A 80 -12.75 -7.63 -14.96
C THR A 80 -11.61 -6.69 -14.58
N ILE A 81 -11.67 -5.43 -15.02
CA ILE A 81 -10.73 -4.38 -14.57
C ILE A 81 -11.44 -3.55 -13.50
N ALA A 82 -10.81 -3.37 -12.34
CA ALA A 82 -11.28 -2.46 -11.31
C ALA A 82 -10.29 -1.31 -11.14
N ALA A 83 -10.74 -0.09 -11.38
CA ALA A 83 -9.93 1.11 -11.34
C ALA A 83 -10.30 2.02 -10.16
N PHE A 84 -9.36 2.20 -9.24
CA PHE A 84 -9.53 3.02 -8.04
C PHE A 84 -8.82 4.35 -8.24
N SER A 85 -9.50 5.46 -7.94
CA SER A 85 -8.89 6.78 -8.05
C SER A 85 -7.88 7.01 -6.92
N PHE A 86 -6.92 7.90 -7.15
CA PHE A 86 -5.94 8.32 -6.16
C PHE A 86 -5.88 9.84 -6.08
N GLY A 87 -6.45 10.38 -5.00
CA GLY A 87 -6.59 11.82 -4.82
C GLY A 87 -7.54 12.41 -5.86
N ASN A 88 -8.02 13.63 -5.62
CA ASN A 88 -8.86 14.37 -6.55
C ASN A 88 -8.52 15.85 -6.42
N ARG A 89 -8.88 16.67 -7.41
CA ARG A 89 -8.77 18.14 -7.29
C ARG A 89 -10.10 18.74 -6.89
N ALA A 90 -10.04 19.93 -6.28
CA ALA A 90 -11.22 20.76 -6.11
C ALA A 90 -11.81 21.10 -7.48
N ALA A 91 -13.14 21.10 -7.60
CA ALA A 91 -13.79 21.62 -8.79
C ALA A 91 -13.56 23.14 -8.89
N THR A 92 -13.39 23.65 -10.10
CA THR A 92 -13.41 25.10 -10.36
C THR A 92 -14.81 25.69 -10.15
N SER A 93 -15.86 24.89 -10.35
CA SER A 93 -17.26 25.23 -10.08
C SER A 93 -18.04 23.99 -9.65
N GLY A 94 -18.85 24.09 -8.60
CA GLY A 94 -19.63 22.98 -8.04
C GLY A 94 -18.92 22.23 -6.91
N ALA A 95 -19.62 21.27 -6.30
CA ALA A 95 -19.12 20.56 -5.12
C ALA A 95 -18.41 19.22 -5.43
N THR A 96 -18.51 18.73 -6.68
CA THR A 96 -18.02 17.40 -7.05
C THR A 96 -16.54 17.44 -7.43
N PRO A 97 -15.64 16.73 -6.72
CA PRO A 97 -14.22 16.69 -7.06
C PRO A 97 -13.97 16.25 -8.50
N VAL A 98 -12.93 16.81 -9.13
CA VAL A 98 -12.54 16.51 -10.51
C VAL A 98 -11.28 15.66 -10.57
N PRO A 99 -11.06 14.88 -11.65
CA PRO A 99 -9.82 14.15 -11.82
C PRO A 99 -8.62 15.10 -11.84
N GLY A 100 -7.52 14.68 -11.21
CA GLY A 100 -6.20 15.28 -11.38
C GLY A 100 -5.33 14.44 -12.33
N PRO A 101 -4.08 14.85 -12.58
CA PRO A 101 -3.15 14.15 -13.47
C PRO A 101 -2.87 12.71 -13.04
N VAL A 102 -2.98 12.39 -11.76
CA VAL A 102 -2.84 11.00 -11.28
C VAL A 102 -4.01 10.13 -11.74
N ASN A 103 -5.25 10.62 -11.64
CA ASN A 103 -6.42 9.89 -12.15
C ASN A 103 -6.40 9.78 -13.67
N GLU A 104 -5.83 10.77 -14.37
CA GLU A 104 -5.56 10.65 -15.80
C GLU A 104 -4.55 9.53 -16.09
N ALA A 105 -3.44 9.47 -15.37
CA ALA A 105 -2.45 8.40 -15.55
C ALA A 105 -3.02 7.00 -15.19
N ILE A 106 -3.91 6.92 -14.20
CA ILE A 106 -4.66 5.69 -13.90
C ILE A 106 -5.57 5.31 -15.08
N ALA A 107 -6.31 6.27 -15.65
CA ALA A 107 -7.15 6.04 -16.83
C ALA A 107 -6.32 5.60 -18.05
N ASP A 108 -5.13 6.18 -18.25
CA ASP A 108 -4.21 5.78 -19.31
C ASP A 108 -3.76 4.32 -19.14
N ALA A 109 -3.41 3.90 -17.91
CA ALA A 109 -3.05 2.52 -17.61
C ALA A 109 -4.23 1.56 -17.80
N VAL A 110 -5.44 1.94 -17.40
CA VAL A 110 -6.67 1.17 -17.65
C VAL A 110 -6.91 1.01 -19.15
N PHE A 111 -6.78 2.09 -19.93
CA PHE A 111 -6.96 2.04 -21.37
C PHE A 111 -5.92 1.13 -22.03
N GLN A 112 -4.65 1.22 -21.64
CA GLN A 112 -3.59 0.32 -22.12
C GLN A 112 -3.90 -1.15 -21.82
N LEU A 113 -4.39 -1.45 -20.62
CA LEU A 113 -4.79 -2.81 -20.26
C LEU A 113 -6.00 -3.28 -21.09
N ARG A 114 -6.98 -2.38 -21.31
CA ARG A 114 -8.19 -2.66 -22.10
C ARG A 114 -7.91 -2.96 -23.58
N GLN A 115 -6.79 -2.46 -24.11
CA GLN A 115 -6.32 -2.85 -25.46
C GLN A 115 -5.81 -4.29 -25.51
N LYS A 116 -5.37 -4.86 -24.38
CA LYS A 116 -4.87 -6.24 -24.28
C LYS A 116 -5.96 -7.23 -23.87
N VAL A 117 -6.97 -6.76 -23.14
CA VAL A 117 -8.01 -7.60 -22.54
C VAL A 117 -9.39 -7.00 -22.81
N ALA A 118 -10.31 -7.80 -23.36
CA ALA A 118 -11.69 -7.38 -23.61
C ALA A 118 -12.61 -7.48 -22.38
N ALA A 119 -12.14 -7.04 -21.22
CA ALA A 119 -12.87 -7.14 -19.95
C ALA A 119 -13.78 -5.91 -19.70
N PRO A 120 -14.93 -6.07 -19.02
CA PRO A 120 -15.66 -4.96 -18.41
C PRO A 120 -14.80 -4.22 -17.39
N ILE A 121 -15.08 -2.93 -17.23
CA ILE A 121 -14.36 -2.02 -16.35
C ILE A 121 -15.33 -1.50 -15.30
N TYR A 122 -14.98 -1.65 -14.02
CA TYR A 122 -15.57 -0.86 -12.94
C TYR A 122 -14.55 0.21 -12.55
N ALA A 123 -14.87 1.47 -12.80
CA ALA A 123 -13.95 2.57 -12.54
C ALA A 123 -14.60 3.57 -11.60
N GLN A 124 -13.85 4.02 -10.60
CA GLN A 124 -14.28 5.16 -9.80
C GLN A 124 -14.50 6.38 -10.70
N GLN A 125 -15.50 7.20 -10.38
CA GLN A 125 -16.06 8.21 -11.26
C GLN A 125 -15.01 9.15 -11.87
N GLU A 126 -13.95 9.50 -11.14
CA GLU A 126 -12.91 10.39 -11.67
C GLU A 126 -12.13 9.72 -12.79
N VAL A 127 -11.77 8.45 -12.62
CA VAL A 127 -11.12 7.64 -13.67
C VAL A 127 -12.10 7.39 -14.82
N ALA A 128 -13.36 7.02 -14.52
CA ALA A 128 -14.39 6.80 -15.53
C ALA A 128 -14.64 8.05 -16.39
N SER A 129 -14.62 9.24 -15.79
CA SER A 129 -14.79 10.52 -16.48
C SER A 129 -13.63 10.83 -17.45
N VAL A 130 -12.40 10.44 -17.10
CA VAL A 130 -11.24 10.56 -18.00
C VAL A 130 -11.33 9.54 -19.13
N LEU A 131 -11.70 8.29 -18.84
CA LEU A 131 -11.89 7.27 -19.88
C LEU A 131 -12.93 7.72 -20.93
N ALA A 132 -14.02 8.32 -20.48
CA ALA A 132 -15.04 8.86 -21.37
C ALA A 132 -14.53 10.08 -22.17
N SER A 133 -13.94 11.08 -21.51
CA SER A 133 -13.59 12.36 -22.15
C SER A 133 -12.34 12.28 -23.04
N LYS A 134 -11.30 11.55 -22.61
CA LYS A 134 -10.02 11.45 -23.33
C LYS A 134 -10.02 10.35 -24.39
N TYR A 135 -10.67 9.23 -24.11
CA TYR A 135 -10.64 8.03 -24.96
C TYR A 135 -11.96 7.69 -25.63
N GLY A 136 -13.06 8.39 -25.31
CA GLY A 136 -14.40 8.02 -25.78
C GLY A 136 -14.86 6.66 -25.25
N LEU A 137 -14.20 6.10 -24.23
CA LEU A 137 -14.45 4.75 -23.73
C LEU A 137 -15.56 4.78 -22.69
N THR A 138 -16.79 4.54 -23.13
CA THR A 138 -17.98 4.43 -22.28
C THR A 138 -18.60 3.04 -22.30
N ALA A 139 -18.53 2.35 -23.44
CA ALA A 139 -19.03 0.99 -23.59
C ALA A 139 -18.24 0.01 -22.70
N GLY A 140 -18.96 -0.73 -21.85
CA GLY A 140 -18.35 -1.66 -20.90
C GLY A 140 -17.68 -1.00 -19.69
N VAL A 141 -17.86 0.31 -19.48
CA VAL A 141 -17.41 1.02 -18.27
C VAL A 141 -18.60 1.26 -17.35
N THR A 142 -18.49 0.76 -16.12
CA THR A 142 -19.42 1.05 -15.03
C THR A 142 -18.77 2.02 -14.07
N SER A 143 -19.35 3.21 -13.94
CA SER A 143 -18.86 4.23 -13.02
C SER A 143 -19.26 3.91 -11.58
N ILE A 144 -18.30 3.92 -10.67
CA ILE A 144 -18.49 3.79 -9.23
C ILE A 144 -18.38 5.18 -8.60
N ALA A 145 -19.43 5.61 -7.90
CA ALA A 145 -19.42 6.90 -7.21
C ALA A 145 -18.30 6.95 -6.16
N THR A 146 -17.69 8.12 -6.00
CA THR A 146 -16.67 8.33 -4.96
C THR A 146 -17.32 8.23 -3.59
N PRO A 147 -16.88 7.30 -2.72
CA PRO A 147 -17.44 7.15 -1.39
C PRO A 147 -17.26 8.43 -0.57
N ALA A 148 -18.18 8.67 0.36
CA ALA A 148 -17.99 9.70 1.37
C ALA A 148 -16.74 9.39 2.20
N LEU A 149 -16.01 10.44 2.61
CA LEU A 149 -14.87 10.27 3.49
C LEU A 149 -15.31 9.72 4.84
N THR A 150 -14.65 8.67 5.30
CA THR A 150 -14.82 8.17 6.67
C THR A 150 -14.31 9.21 7.65
N ALA A 151 -15.17 9.62 8.60
CA ALA A 151 -14.81 10.60 9.62
C ALA A 151 -13.56 10.14 10.40
N GLY A 152 -12.59 11.03 10.52
CA GLY A 152 -11.33 10.76 11.21
C GLY A 152 -10.26 10.03 10.39
N SER A 153 -10.54 9.62 9.16
CA SER A 153 -9.51 9.06 8.27
C SER A 153 -8.76 10.17 7.52
N PRO A 154 -7.41 10.21 7.58
CA PRO A 154 -6.62 11.22 6.87
C PRO A 154 -6.58 11.00 5.34
N ILE A 155 -6.94 9.81 4.86
CA ILE A 155 -7.01 9.43 3.45
C ILE A 155 -8.28 8.60 3.16
N PRO A 156 -8.82 8.64 1.94
CA PRO A 156 -9.91 7.77 1.55
C PRO A 156 -9.41 6.32 1.42
N THR A 157 -10.19 5.38 1.93
CA THR A 157 -9.93 3.95 1.78
C THR A 157 -10.65 3.38 0.55
N PRO A 158 -10.05 2.40 -0.16
CA PRO A 158 -10.67 1.80 -1.34
C PRO A 158 -11.79 0.79 -1.02
N ASP A 159 -12.06 0.51 0.25
CA ASP A 159 -13.05 -0.48 0.72
C ASP A 159 -14.48 -0.13 0.29
N GLY A 160 -14.88 1.14 0.39
CA GLY A 160 -16.18 1.60 -0.07
C GLY A 160 -16.37 1.42 -1.58
N VAL A 161 -15.30 1.60 -2.36
CA VAL A 161 -15.30 1.36 -3.81
C VAL A 161 -15.39 -0.15 -4.09
N ALA A 162 -14.61 -0.97 -3.41
CA ALA A 162 -14.65 -2.42 -3.54
C ALA A 162 -16.05 -2.99 -3.23
N ALA A 163 -16.67 -2.53 -2.14
CA ALA A 163 -18.03 -2.92 -1.78
C ALA A 163 -19.06 -2.47 -2.84
N ALA A 164 -18.92 -1.27 -3.38
CA ALA A 164 -19.78 -0.78 -4.45
C ALA A 164 -19.63 -1.59 -5.75
N ILE A 165 -18.41 -2.02 -6.10
CA ILE A 165 -18.15 -2.92 -7.24
C ILE A 165 -18.87 -4.25 -7.04
N VAL A 166 -18.70 -4.89 -5.87
CA VAL A 166 -19.37 -6.16 -5.53
C VAL A 166 -20.88 -6.03 -5.64
N LYS A 167 -21.44 -4.96 -5.09
CA LYS A 167 -22.88 -4.66 -5.18
C LYS A 167 -23.34 -4.51 -6.62
N GLN A 168 -22.59 -3.77 -7.43
CA GLN A 168 -22.93 -3.50 -8.83
C GLN A 168 -22.75 -4.75 -9.73
N ALA A 169 -21.81 -5.62 -9.40
CA ALA A 169 -21.64 -6.92 -10.05
C ALA A 169 -22.66 -7.98 -9.57
N GLY A 170 -23.44 -7.68 -8.52
CA GLY A 170 -24.44 -8.56 -7.92
C GLY A 170 -23.88 -9.60 -6.94
N SER A 171 -22.59 -9.93 -7.02
CA SER A 171 -21.88 -10.75 -6.04
C SER A 171 -20.36 -10.59 -6.15
N ALA A 172 -19.61 -11.02 -5.14
CA ALA A 172 -18.15 -10.92 -5.15
C ALA A 172 -17.46 -11.85 -6.16
N ALA A 173 -18.14 -12.95 -6.54
CA ALA A 173 -17.64 -13.93 -7.49
C ALA A 173 -17.89 -13.51 -8.96
N ALA A 174 -18.91 -12.70 -9.22
CA ALA A 174 -19.32 -12.30 -10.56
C ALA A 174 -18.21 -11.61 -11.40
N PRO A 175 -17.34 -10.76 -10.81
CA PRO A 175 -16.22 -10.16 -11.55
C PRO A 175 -15.15 -11.15 -12.03
N GLY A 176 -15.13 -12.40 -11.53
CA GLY A 176 -14.07 -13.36 -11.81
C GLY A 176 -12.71 -12.88 -11.27
N LYS A 177 -11.64 -13.09 -12.05
CA LYS A 177 -10.31 -12.53 -11.73
C LYS A 177 -10.28 -11.03 -12.06
N VAL A 178 -9.98 -10.22 -11.05
CA VAL A 178 -10.02 -8.77 -11.12
C VAL A 178 -8.60 -8.20 -11.22
N GLY A 179 -8.34 -7.46 -12.30
CA GLY A 179 -7.14 -6.66 -12.46
C GLY A 179 -7.32 -5.28 -11.80
N ILE A 180 -6.62 -5.05 -10.70
CA ILE A 180 -6.64 -3.79 -9.95
C ILE A 180 -5.69 -2.79 -10.59
N VAL A 181 -6.21 -1.63 -10.99
CA VAL A 181 -5.42 -0.51 -11.54
C VAL A 181 -5.63 0.73 -10.68
N THR A 182 -4.56 1.25 -10.09
CA THR A 182 -4.57 2.41 -9.22
C THR A 182 -3.15 2.96 -9.07
N HIS A 183 -2.93 3.91 -8.16
CA HIS A 183 -1.60 4.39 -7.80
C HIS A 183 -0.76 3.28 -7.15
N ALA A 184 0.54 3.22 -7.47
CA ALA A 184 1.45 2.18 -7.03
C ALA A 184 1.47 1.98 -5.51
N ASP A 185 1.55 3.08 -4.74
CA ASP A 185 1.56 3.01 -3.27
C ASP A 185 0.17 2.66 -2.65
N GLN A 186 -0.93 2.72 -3.42
CA GLN A 186 -2.27 2.31 -2.97
C GLN A 186 -2.58 0.84 -3.32
N ALA A 187 -1.84 0.24 -4.25
CA ALA A 187 -2.20 -1.02 -4.90
C ALA A 187 -2.33 -2.19 -3.91
N SER A 188 -1.43 -2.30 -2.93
CA SER A 188 -1.49 -3.36 -1.90
C SER A 188 -2.77 -3.26 -1.06
N MET A 189 -3.12 -2.05 -0.61
CA MET A 189 -4.36 -1.81 0.12
C MET A 189 -5.58 -2.10 -0.76
N ALA A 190 -5.61 -1.61 -2.01
CA ALA A 190 -6.71 -1.83 -2.93
C ALA A 190 -6.96 -3.32 -3.20
N VAL A 191 -5.90 -4.10 -3.40
CA VAL A 191 -6.00 -5.56 -3.51
C VAL A 191 -6.54 -6.17 -2.22
N ARG A 192 -5.96 -5.83 -1.06
CA ARG A 192 -6.35 -6.38 0.25
C ARG A 192 -7.84 -6.16 0.55
N VAL A 193 -8.33 -4.92 0.41
CA VAL A 193 -9.75 -4.63 0.68
C VAL A 193 -10.68 -5.27 -0.35
N SER A 194 -10.22 -5.41 -1.60
CA SER A 194 -10.99 -6.10 -2.64
C SER A 194 -11.11 -7.60 -2.35
N THR A 195 -10.02 -8.23 -1.91
CA THR A 195 -10.01 -9.62 -1.45
C THR A 195 -10.85 -9.81 -0.19
N ALA A 196 -10.80 -8.88 0.77
CA ALA A 196 -11.66 -8.90 1.95
C ALA A 196 -13.15 -8.78 1.59
N ALA A 197 -13.48 -8.07 0.50
CA ALA A 197 -14.82 -8.02 -0.08
C ALA A 197 -15.21 -9.28 -0.88
N GLY A 198 -14.32 -10.29 -0.96
CA GLY A 198 -14.54 -11.58 -1.62
C GLY A 198 -14.12 -11.66 -3.09
N MET A 199 -13.50 -10.61 -3.64
CA MET A 199 -13.03 -10.62 -5.04
C MET A 199 -11.69 -11.36 -5.21
N GLN A 200 -11.47 -11.98 -6.37
CA GLN A 200 -10.16 -12.50 -6.77
C GLN A 200 -9.30 -11.38 -7.36
N ALA A 201 -8.77 -10.52 -6.50
CA ALA A 201 -8.06 -9.30 -6.88
C ALA A 201 -6.54 -9.46 -6.95
N ALA A 202 -5.93 -8.93 -8.00
CA ALA A 202 -4.47 -8.85 -8.17
C ALA A 202 -4.11 -7.69 -9.12
N VAL A 203 -2.87 -7.24 -9.10
CA VAL A 203 -2.38 -6.23 -10.06
C VAL A 203 -2.03 -6.90 -11.39
N PRO A 204 -2.39 -6.32 -12.55
CA PRO A 204 -1.99 -6.87 -13.86
C PRO A 204 -0.47 -6.95 -14.02
N ALA A 205 0.04 -8.14 -14.34
CA ALA A 205 1.47 -8.36 -14.57
C ALA A 205 1.95 -7.56 -15.79
N GLY A 206 3.12 -6.92 -15.66
CA GLY A 206 3.73 -6.10 -16.72
C GLY A 206 3.01 -4.78 -17.03
N LEU A 207 2.01 -4.38 -16.23
CA LEU A 207 1.41 -3.04 -16.29
C LEU A 207 2.12 -2.12 -15.30
N THR A 208 2.70 -1.03 -15.78
CA THR A 208 3.28 0.00 -14.90
C THR A 208 2.16 0.82 -14.27
N LEU A 209 2.01 0.72 -12.95
CA LEU A 209 1.09 1.57 -12.20
C LEU A 209 1.68 2.98 -12.03
N PRO A 210 0.85 4.04 -12.07
CA PRO A 210 1.32 5.41 -11.83
C PRO A 210 1.84 5.57 -10.40
N SER A 211 2.93 6.31 -10.24
CA SER A 211 3.60 6.51 -8.94
C SER A 211 3.86 7.98 -8.59
N LEU A 212 3.41 8.90 -9.46
CA LEU A 212 3.55 10.33 -9.24
C LEU A 212 2.41 10.85 -8.38
N TYR A 213 2.73 11.84 -7.55
CA TYR A 213 1.77 12.52 -6.68
C TYR A 213 1.33 13.85 -7.28
N ASP A 214 0.05 14.19 -7.11
CA ASP A 214 -0.48 15.50 -7.48
C ASP A 214 -0.34 16.48 -6.30
N THR A 215 0.58 17.44 -6.44
CA THR A 215 0.79 18.49 -5.41
C THR A 215 -0.44 19.38 -5.21
N SER A 216 -1.37 19.38 -6.15
CA SER A 216 -2.64 20.13 -6.09
C SER A 216 -3.83 19.26 -5.66
N ALA A 217 -3.60 18.02 -5.21
CA ALA A 217 -4.67 17.18 -4.67
C ALA A 217 -5.41 17.89 -3.52
N LEU A 218 -6.73 17.75 -3.49
CA LEU A 218 -7.62 18.35 -2.51
C LEU A 218 -7.16 17.99 -1.09
N MET A 219 -6.84 16.71 -0.86
CA MET A 219 -6.39 16.20 0.43
C MET A 219 -4.86 16.33 0.57
N PRO A 220 -4.34 17.09 1.56
CA PRO A 220 -2.91 17.27 1.76
C PRO A 220 -2.12 15.97 1.93
N ALA A 221 -2.70 14.96 2.59
CA ALA A 221 -2.07 13.66 2.80
C ALA A 221 -1.78 12.90 1.49
N MET A 222 -2.42 13.28 0.38
CA MET A 222 -2.23 12.67 -0.95
C MET A 222 -1.38 13.52 -1.90
N ARG A 223 -0.76 14.60 -1.41
CA ARG A 223 0.11 15.48 -2.22
C ARG A 223 1.56 15.02 -2.28
N ARG A 224 1.97 14.19 -1.33
CA ARG A 224 3.35 13.70 -1.18
C ARG A 224 3.36 12.26 -0.70
N ARG A 225 4.38 11.53 -1.13
CA ARG A 225 4.58 10.12 -0.82
C ARG A 225 4.77 9.84 0.65
N ASP A 226 5.62 10.59 1.33
CA ASP A 226 5.91 10.42 2.76
C ASP A 226 4.66 10.56 3.63
N LEU A 227 3.84 11.58 3.36
CA LEU A 227 2.57 11.80 4.07
C LEU A 227 1.55 10.71 3.78
N TYR A 228 1.48 10.26 2.52
CA TYR A 228 0.57 9.19 2.14
C TYR A 228 0.95 7.86 2.81
N LEU A 229 2.22 7.45 2.75
CA LEU A 229 2.66 6.16 3.26
C LEU A 229 2.42 6.02 4.77
N ILE A 230 2.71 7.06 5.57
CA ILE A 230 2.43 7.02 7.01
C ILE A 230 0.93 7.02 7.32
N SER A 231 0.15 7.79 6.56
CA SER A 231 -1.32 7.80 6.68
C SER A 231 -1.90 6.44 6.32
N ASN A 232 -1.39 5.81 5.27
CA ASN A 232 -1.77 4.49 4.79
C ASN A 232 -1.47 3.41 5.83
N ALA A 233 -0.27 3.42 6.43
CA ALA A 233 0.08 2.50 7.51
C ALA A 233 -0.86 2.66 8.72
N GLY A 234 -1.13 3.90 9.14
CA GLY A 234 -2.06 4.17 10.24
C GLY A 234 -3.48 3.66 9.98
N VAL A 235 -3.99 3.87 8.76
CA VAL A 235 -5.29 3.35 8.34
C VAL A 235 -5.31 1.83 8.28
N GLN A 236 -4.28 1.18 7.74
CA GLN A 236 -4.18 -0.29 7.72
C GLN A 236 -4.21 -0.89 9.12
N LEU A 237 -3.45 -0.33 10.08
CA LEU A 237 -3.49 -0.77 11.47
C LEU A 237 -4.85 -0.54 12.11
N GLY A 238 -5.51 0.59 11.80
CA GLY A 238 -6.87 0.87 12.26
C GLY A 238 -7.89 -0.16 11.75
N MET A 239 -7.82 -0.52 10.46
CA MET A 239 -8.67 -1.56 9.87
C MET A 239 -8.37 -2.94 10.45
N LEU A 240 -7.09 -3.29 10.61
CA LEU A 240 -6.67 -4.55 11.22
C LEU A 240 -7.22 -4.68 12.64
N ARG A 241 -7.11 -3.62 13.45
CA ARG A 241 -7.67 -3.60 14.81
C ARG A 241 -9.15 -3.91 14.81
N LEU A 242 -9.93 -3.27 13.93
CA LEU A 242 -11.38 -3.53 13.83
C LEU A 242 -11.64 -4.98 13.42
N ALA A 243 -10.94 -5.51 12.42
CA ALA A 243 -11.10 -6.90 11.98
C ALA A 243 -10.74 -7.92 13.08
N LEU A 244 -9.73 -7.65 13.90
CA LEU A 244 -9.36 -8.50 15.03
C LEU A 244 -10.43 -8.49 16.13
N ILE A 245 -10.99 -7.31 16.42
CA ILE A 245 -12.10 -7.17 17.38
C ILE A 245 -13.34 -7.94 16.88
N ASP A 246 -13.74 -7.72 15.63
CA ASP A 246 -14.93 -8.39 15.06
C ASP A 246 -14.76 -9.91 15.01
N ARG A 247 -13.53 -10.41 14.83
CA ARG A 247 -13.22 -11.84 14.86
C ARG A 247 -13.41 -12.44 16.25
N GLU A 248 -12.95 -11.74 17.28
CA GLU A 248 -13.02 -12.23 18.67
C GLU A 248 -14.42 -12.00 19.28
N TYR A 249 -15.06 -10.88 18.94
CA TYR A 249 -16.33 -10.43 19.49
C TYR A 249 -17.36 -10.11 18.39
N PRO A 250 -17.84 -11.12 17.65
CA PRO A 250 -18.71 -10.90 16.48
C PRO A 250 -20.08 -10.30 16.81
N ASN A 251 -20.47 -10.26 18.10
CA ASN A 251 -21.76 -9.73 18.56
C ASN A 251 -21.62 -8.49 19.46
N GLY A 252 -20.41 -7.93 19.61
CA GLY A 252 -20.11 -6.86 20.56
C GLY A 252 -19.75 -7.36 21.96
#